data_AF-A0A1E5A5S6-F1
#
_entry.id   AF-A0A1E5A5S6-F1
#
_cell.length_a   1.000
_cell.length_b   1.000
_cell.length_c   1.000
_cell.angle_alpha   90.00
_cell.angle_beta   90.00
_cell.angle_gamma   90.00
#
_symmetry.space_group_name_H-M   'P 1'
#
loop_
_entity.id
_entity.type
_entity.pdbx_description
1 polymer ?
#
loop_
_entity_poly.entity_id
_entity_poly.type
_entity_poly.pdbx_seq_one_letter_code
_entity_poly.pdbx_strand_id
1 'polypeptide(L)'
;MKNKNILIIPIWLLYDVETIEEVKLDKVLEDNIKEYDLEKRKYLYSVLESISESTDFMEILNNIPTGKNLEYSNKEIYEYLTNFKKFMKEKNLND
;
A
#
# COMPACT_ATOMS: atom_id res chain seq x y z
N MET A 1 -6.13 7.43 -16.69
CA MET A 1 -5.66 6.29 -15.86
C MET A 1 -6.57 6.18 -14.65
N LYS A 2 -6.99 4.98 -14.24
CA LYS A 2 -7.73 4.80 -12.98
C LYS A 2 -6.83 5.28 -11.84
N ASN A 3 -7.35 6.13 -10.97
CA ASN A 3 -6.57 6.87 -9.98
C ASN A 3 -5.91 5.93 -8.95
N LYS A 4 -4.61 5.66 -9.07
CA LYS A 4 -3.88 4.77 -8.15
C LYS A 4 -3.54 5.42 -6.80
N ASN A 5 -4.02 6.64 -6.52
CA ASN A 5 -3.72 7.36 -5.28
C ASN A 5 -4.13 6.61 -4.01
N ILE A 6 -5.05 5.64 -4.07
CA ILE A 6 -5.42 4.82 -2.90
C ILE A 6 -4.23 3.98 -2.38
N LEU A 7 -3.21 3.75 -3.20
CA LEU A 7 -1.94 3.13 -2.78
C LEU A 7 -1.21 3.97 -1.72
N ILE A 8 -1.58 5.23 -1.50
CA ILE A 8 -1.02 6.01 -0.39
C ILE A 8 -1.27 5.35 0.96
N ILE A 9 -2.37 4.62 1.14
CA ILE A 9 -2.70 3.97 2.42
C ILE A 9 -1.58 3.01 2.84
N PRO A 10 -1.22 1.97 2.05
CA PRO A 10 -0.10 1.11 2.41
C PRO A 10 1.25 1.82 2.31
N ILE A 11 1.45 2.72 1.35
CA ILE A 11 2.74 3.41 1.16
C ILE A 11 3.07 4.32 2.35
N TRP A 12 2.06 4.88 3.03
CA TRP A 12 2.28 5.78 4.16
C TRP A 12 3.14 5.14 5.25
N LEU A 13 2.97 3.83 5.48
CA LEU A 13 3.71 3.06 6.47
C LEU A 13 5.22 3.02 6.21
N LEU A 14 5.64 3.19 4.96
CA LEU A 14 7.04 3.16 4.56
C LEU A 14 7.79 4.45 4.94
N TYR A 15 7.07 5.55 5.17
CA TYR A 15 7.67 6.85 5.52
C TYR A 15 8.04 6.98 7.00
N ASP A 16 7.63 6.01 7.82
CA ASP A 16 7.81 6.01 9.28
C ASP A 16 8.77 4.90 9.75
N VAL A 17 9.43 4.22 8.81
CA VAL A 17 10.42 3.16 9.07
C VAL A 17 11.71 3.43 8.30
N GLU A 18 12.84 2.95 8.84
CA GLU A 18 14.15 3.09 8.19
C GLU A 18 14.39 1.98 7.16
N THR A 19 13.82 0.79 7.41
CA THR A 19 13.90 -0.37 6.51
C THR A 19 12.52 -0.94 6.23
N ILE A 20 12.34 -1.55 5.06
CA ILE A 20 11.03 -2.06 4.64
C ILE A 20 10.59 -3.27 5.49
N GLU A 21 11.55 -4.00 6.05
CA GLU A 21 11.34 -5.14 6.95
C GLU A 21 10.78 -4.73 8.32
N GLU A 22 10.94 -3.47 8.73
CA GLU A 22 10.38 -2.95 9.99
C GLU A 22 8.87 -2.75 9.93
N VAL A 23 8.28 -2.74 8.73
CA VAL A 23 6.84 -2.54 8.56
C VAL A 23 6.07 -3.73 9.14
N LYS A 24 5.29 -3.46 10.18
CA LYS A 24 4.48 -4.48 10.85
C LYS A 24 3.08 -4.53 10.26
N LEU A 25 2.79 -5.62 9.54
CA LEU A 25 1.44 -5.97 9.12
C LEU A 25 0.72 -6.70 10.25
N ASP A 26 0.31 -5.96 11.27
CA ASP A 26 -0.21 -6.48 12.53
C ASP A 26 -1.70 -6.20 12.74
N LYS A 27 -2.19 -6.50 13.95
CA LYS A 27 -3.59 -6.30 14.32
C LYS A 27 -3.98 -4.82 14.37
N VAL A 28 -3.07 -3.92 14.72
CA VAL A 28 -3.34 -2.47 14.75
C VAL A 28 -3.59 -1.98 13.32
N LEU A 29 -2.77 -2.42 12.37
CA LEU A 29 -3.00 -2.12 10.95
C LEU A 29 -4.33 -2.72 10.44
N GLU A 30 -4.63 -3.96 10.81
CA GLU A 30 -5.92 -4.60 10.46
C GLU A 30 -7.11 -3.74 10.90
N ASP A 31 -7.08 -3.28 12.14
CA ASP A 31 -8.15 -2.46 12.73
C ASP A 31 -8.22 -1.08 12.06
N ASN A 32 -7.07 -0.44 11.81
CA ASN A 32 -7.01 0.83 11.07
C ASN A 32 -7.57 0.71 9.64
N ILE A 33 -7.31 -0.41 8.94
CA ILE A 33 -7.87 -0.62 7.60
C ILE A 33 -9.39 -0.78 7.66
N LYS A 34 -9.92 -1.43 8.72
CA LYS A 34 -11.38 -1.63 8.90
C LYS A 34 -12.16 -0.34 9.14
N GLU A 35 -11.49 0.74 9.57
CA GLU A 35 -12.09 2.08 9.68
C GLU A 35 -12.46 2.67 8.31
N TYR A 36 -11.83 2.21 7.21
CA TYR A 36 -12.27 2.56 5.86
C TYR A 36 -13.53 1.77 5.47
N ASP A 37 -14.45 2.45 4.78
CA ASP A 37 -15.62 1.80 4.21
C ASP A 37 -15.25 0.63 3.27
N LEU A 38 -16.18 -0.32 3.15
CA LEU A 38 -15.97 -1.54 2.38
C LEU A 38 -15.64 -1.25 0.90
N GLU A 39 -16.24 -0.20 0.34
CA GLU A 39 -16.00 0.19 -1.06
C GLU A 39 -14.55 0.60 -1.28
N LYS A 40 -13.98 1.44 -0.41
CA LYS A 40 -12.56 1.83 -0.46
C LYS A 40 -11.64 0.64 -0.25
N ARG A 41 -11.96 -0.25 0.70
CA ARG A 41 -11.14 -1.46 0.93
C ARG A 41 -11.11 -2.38 -0.31
N LYS A 42 -12.27 -2.60 -0.94
CA LYS A 42 -12.37 -3.34 -2.21
C LYS A 42 -11.62 -2.64 -3.34
N TYR A 43 -11.72 -1.33 -3.42
CA TYR A 43 -11.01 -0.56 -4.43
C TYR A 43 -9.49 -0.67 -4.24
N LEU A 44 -8.99 -0.48 -3.02
CA LEU A 44 -7.57 -0.66 -2.68
C LEU A 44 -7.10 -2.05 -3.09
N TYR A 45 -7.83 -3.09 -2.70
CA TYR A 45 -7.50 -4.47 -3.04
C TYR A 45 -7.43 -4.68 -4.56
N SER A 46 -8.42 -4.18 -5.32
CA SER A 46 -8.41 -4.26 -6.79
C SER A 46 -7.23 -3.51 -7.43
N VAL A 47 -6.81 -2.39 -6.84
CA VAL A 47 -5.64 -1.64 -7.31
C VAL A 47 -4.37 -2.44 -7.03
N LEU A 48 -4.24 -3.07 -5.87
CA LEU A 48 -3.14 -3.98 -5.52
C LEU A 48 -3.10 -5.25 -6.39
N GLU A 49 -4.22 -5.69 -6.96
CA GLU A 49 -4.24 -6.76 -7.96
C GLU A 49 -3.76 -6.29 -9.33
N SER A 50 -3.87 -4.99 -9.62
CA SER A 50 -3.52 -4.41 -10.92
C SER A 50 -2.06 -3.96 -11.06
N ILE A 51 -1.28 -3.97 -9.97
CA ILE A 51 0.14 -3.62 -10.01
C ILE A 51 1.00 -4.82 -10.42
N SER A 52 2.15 -4.53 -11.00
CA SER A 52 3.16 -5.49 -11.45
C SER A 52 4.56 -5.01 -11.05
N GLU A 53 5.56 -5.89 -11.14
CA GLU A 53 6.96 -5.54 -10.86
C GLU A 53 7.50 -4.41 -11.77
N SER A 54 6.92 -4.26 -12.96
CA SER A 54 7.23 -3.17 -13.90
C SER A 54 6.49 -1.86 -13.61
N THR A 55 5.71 -1.78 -12.53
CA THR A 55 4.97 -0.56 -12.19
C THR A 55 5.95 0.51 -11.70
N ASP A 56 5.85 1.70 -12.28
CA ASP A 56 6.58 2.86 -11.80
C ASP A 56 5.84 3.48 -10.61
N PHE A 57 6.30 3.18 -9.39
CA PHE A 57 5.68 3.72 -8.17
C PHE A 57 6.09 5.17 -7.95
N MET A 58 7.24 5.61 -8.44
CA MET A 58 7.68 7.00 -8.29
C MET A 58 6.73 7.96 -9.02
N GLU A 59 6.22 7.59 -10.18
CA GLU A 59 5.18 8.36 -10.88
C GLU A 59 3.90 8.50 -10.04
N ILE A 60 3.47 7.42 -9.38
CA ILE A 60 2.28 7.42 -8.52
C ILE A 60 2.51 8.31 -7.29
N LEU A 61 3.69 8.21 -6.68
CA LEU A 61 4.10 8.95 -5.49
C LEU A 61 4.26 10.45 -5.74
N ASN A 62 4.72 10.86 -6.93
CA ASN A 62 4.86 12.28 -7.29
C ASN A 62 3.54 13.05 -7.23
N ASN A 63 2.40 12.36 -7.33
CA ASN A 63 1.07 12.97 -7.21
C ASN A 63 0.60 13.12 -5.75
N ILE A 64 1.41 12.68 -4.78
CA ILE A 64 1.07 12.64 -3.38
C ILE A 64 1.86 13.75 -2.67
N PRO A 65 1.20 14.71 -2.01
CA PRO A 65 1.86 15.83 -1.36
C PRO A 65 2.48 15.40 -0.02
N THR A 66 3.44 14.49 -0.07
CA THR A 66 4.24 14.10 1.10
C THR A 66 5.50 14.96 1.10
N GLY A 67 5.74 15.75 2.16
CA GLY A 67 7.02 16.47 2.31
C GLY A 67 8.22 15.56 2.58
N LYS A 68 8.06 14.25 2.37
CA LYS A 68 9.01 13.17 2.63
C LYS A 68 9.32 12.46 1.31
N ASN A 69 10.57 12.02 1.14
CA ASN A 69 10.98 11.17 0.02
C ASN A 69 10.99 9.70 0.49
N LEU A 70 10.56 8.77 -0.37
CA LEU A 70 10.78 7.34 -0.18
C LEU A 70 12.11 6.96 -0.81
N GLU A 71 12.99 6.33 -0.05
CA GLU A 71 14.30 5.89 -0.53
C GLU A 71 14.32 4.41 -0.97
N TYR A 72 13.15 3.84 -1.26
CA TYR A 72 12.99 2.44 -1.68
C TYR A 72 12.90 2.31 -3.20
N SER A 73 13.46 1.23 -3.75
CA SER A 73 13.33 0.89 -5.16
C SER A 73 11.90 0.46 -5.52
N ASN A 74 11.54 0.57 -6.81
CA ASN A 74 10.26 0.05 -7.32
C ASN A 74 10.05 -1.43 -6.98
N LYS A 75 11.12 -2.22 -6.95
CA LYS A 75 11.07 -3.64 -6.60
C LYS A 75 10.70 -3.85 -5.13
N GLU A 76 11.35 -3.13 -4.21
CA GLU A 76 11.04 -3.21 -2.78
C GLU A 76 9.60 -2.78 -2.50
N ILE A 77 9.15 -1.68 -3.11
CA ILE A 77 7.77 -1.21 -2.99
C ILE A 77 6.79 -2.26 -3.52
N TYR A 78 7.09 -2.88 -4.67
CA TYR A 78 6.26 -3.94 -5.24
C TYR A 78 6.15 -5.17 -4.32
N GLU A 79 7.27 -5.62 -3.77
CA GLU A 79 7.31 -6.76 -2.84
C GLU A 79 6.51 -6.47 -1.58
N TYR A 80 6.69 -5.28 -1.00
CA TYR A 80 5.90 -4.81 0.12
C TYR A 80 4.40 -4.75 -0.17
N LEU A 81 3.99 -4.14 -1.27
CA LEU A 81 2.57 -4.03 -1.64
C LEU A 81 1.96 -5.42 -1.93
N THR A 82 2.77 -6.35 -2.43
CA THR A 82 2.36 -7.76 -2.59
C THR A 82 2.11 -8.43 -1.25
N ASN A 83 2.99 -8.20 -0.27
CA ASN A 83 2.80 -8.70 1.11
C ASN A 83 1.58 -8.06 1.78
N PHE A 84 1.38 -6.75 1.61
CA PHE A 84 0.21 -6.04 2.11
C PHE A 84 -1.10 -6.59 1.52
N LYS A 85 -1.13 -6.86 0.21
CA LYS A 85 -2.27 -7.50 -0.46
C LYS A 85 -2.58 -8.87 0.14
N LYS A 86 -1.54 -9.69 0.35
CA LYS A 86 -1.69 -11.02 0.97
C LYS A 86 -2.28 -10.90 2.38
N PHE A 87 -1.78 -9.96 3.18
CA PHE A 87 -2.33 -9.66 4.51
C PHE A 87 -3.82 -9.26 4.44
N MET A 88 -4.21 -8.36 3.53
CA MET A 88 -5.62 -7.99 3.36
C MET A 88 -6.51 -9.20 3.07
N LYS A 89 -6.07 -10.08 2.17
CA LYS A 89 -6.80 -11.30 1.82
C LYS A 89 -6.95 -12.25 3.01
N GLU A 90 -5.86 -12.51 3.74
CA GLU A 90 -5.86 -13.42 4.88
C GLU A 90 -6.72 -12.92 6.05
N LYS A 91 -6.84 -11.60 6.20
CA LYS A 91 -7.66 -10.96 7.24
C LYS A 91 -9.09 -10.64 6.78
N ASN A 92 -9.47 -11.03 5.56
CA ASN A 92 -10.76 -10.71 4.94
C ASN A 92 -11.07 -9.21 4.97
N LEU A 93 -10.07 -8.37 4.72
CA LEU A 93 -10.21 -6.91 4.72
C LEU A 93 -10.85 -6.39 3.45
N ASN A 94 -11.06 -7.22 2.43
CA ASN A 94 -11.73 -6.87 1.19
C ASN A 94 -13.21 -7.30 1.14
N ASP A 95 -13.73 -7.91 2.19
CA ASP A 95 -15.10 -8.46 2.26
C ASP A 95 -15.96 -7.81 3.34
#